data_AF-Q0PQW9-F1
#
_entry.id   AF-Q0PQW9-F1
#
_cell.length_a   1.000
_cell.length_b   1.000
_cell.length_c   1.000
_cell.angle_alpha   90.00
_cell.angle_beta   90.00
_cell.angle_gamma   90.00
#
_symmetry.space_group_name_H-M   'P 1'
#
loop_
_entity.id
_entity.type
_entity.pdbx_description
1 polymer ?
#
loop_
_entity_poly.entity_id
_entity_poly.type
_entity_poly.pdbx_seq_one_letter_code
_entity_poly.pdbx_strand_id
1 'polypeptide(L)'
;DIEALYAERPAIAMVNSDKGITNLHVPSDIIIDASMPAAIRASGQMWGPDGKQHDTKFVIPDHSYAPLYQATIENCIANGALDPATMGTVPNVGLMAKKAEEYGSHPTTFEAPGDGIIRVVDSKGQTIHEQAVEEGDIWRMVMVKDAPIQDWVKLAVTRARATG
;
A
#
# COMPACT_ATOMS: atom_id res chain seq x y z
N ASP A 1 -1.14 -14.36 29.10
CA ASP A 1 -2.24 -13.67 28.38
C ASP A 1 -1.99 -13.57 26.87
N ILE A 2 -0.97 -12.84 26.40
CA ILE A 2 -0.67 -12.75 24.94
C ILE A 2 -0.44 -14.15 24.33
N GLU A 3 0.34 -15.00 24.99
CA GLU A 3 0.63 -16.36 24.49
C GLU A 3 -0.63 -17.22 24.34
N ALA A 4 -1.60 -17.06 25.25
CA ALA A 4 -2.87 -17.77 25.18
C ALA A 4 -3.69 -17.36 23.93
N LEU A 5 -3.58 -16.09 23.50
CA LEU A 5 -4.28 -15.61 22.30
C LEU A 5 -3.81 -16.31 21.02
N TYR A 6 -2.56 -16.79 20.94
CA TYR A 6 -2.08 -17.53 19.77
C TYR A 6 -2.79 -18.87 19.56
N ALA A 7 -3.36 -19.47 20.62
CA ALA A 7 -4.17 -20.67 20.51
C ALA A 7 -5.62 -20.39 20.06
N GLU A 8 -6.09 -19.15 20.24
CA GLU A 8 -7.48 -18.74 19.95
C GLU A 8 -7.63 -17.97 18.62
N ARG A 9 -6.54 -17.39 18.12
CA ARG A 9 -6.51 -16.53 16.93
C ARG A 9 -5.83 -17.24 15.75
N PRO A 10 -6.10 -16.82 14.49
CA PRO A 10 -5.41 -17.39 13.34
C PRO A 10 -3.89 -17.20 13.46
N ALA A 11 -3.15 -18.14 12.87
CA ALA A 11 -1.71 -18.03 12.75
C ALA A 11 -1.34 -16.73 12.00
N ILE A 12 -0.27 -16.09 12.46
CA ILE A 12 0.23 -14.83 11.90
C ILE A 12 1.50 -15.14 11.11
N ALA A 13 1.69 -14.45 9.99
CA ALA A 13 2.93 -14.52 9.24
C ALA A 13 4.13 -14.14 10.13
N MET A 14 5.25 -14.83 9.94
CA MET A 14 6.46 -14.66 10.73
C MET A 14 7.51 -13.85 9.95
N VAL A 15 8.14 -12.91 10.65
CA VAL A 15 9.38 -12.25 10.20
C VAL A 15 10.56 -13.17 10.47
N ASN A 16 10.55 -13.83 11.64
CA ASN A 16 11.55 -14.82 12.02
C ASN A 16 10.91 -15.86 12.93
N SER A 17 10.61 -17.05 12.39
CA SER A 17 9.97 -18.15 13.13
C SER A 17 10.84 -18.69 14.26
N ASP A 18 12.16 -18.81 14.06
CA ASP A 18 13.10 -19.34 15.07
C ASP A 18 13.17 -18.47 16.33
N LYS A 19 12.90 -17.17 16.17
CA LYS A 19 12.88 -16.19 17.26
C LYS A 19 11.47 -15.80 17.70
N GLY A 20 10.43 -16.40 17.12
CA GLY A 20 9.03 -16.06 17.43
C GLY A 20 8.61 -14.64 17.01
N ILE A 21 9.34 -13.99 16.09
CA ILE A 21 9.04 -12.62 15.65
C ILE A 21 7.94 -12.67 14.57
N THR A 22 6.76 -12.16 14.90
CA THR A 22 5.59 -12.11 14.01
C THR A 22 5.52 -10.81 13.22
N ASN A 23 4.68 -10.77 12.17
CA ASN A 23 4.30 -9.56 11.41
C ASN A 23 3.84 -8.38 12.29
N LEU A 24 3.28 -8.65 13.47
CA LEU A 24 2.79 -7.61 14.39
C LEU A 24 3.81 -7.11 15.44
N HIS A 25 5.07 -7.57 15.39
CA HIS A 25 6.08 -7.17 16.38
C HIS A 25 6.63 -5.76 16.15
N VAL A 26 6.96 -5.41 14.91
CA VAL A 26 7.55 -4.12 14.55
C VAL A 26 6.89 -3.58 13.28
N PRO A 27 6.33 -2.35 13.29
CA PRO A 27 5.59 -1.81 12.14
C PRO A 27 6.38 -1.70 10.84
N SER A 28 7.71 -1.60 10.91
CA SER A 28 8.60 -1.44 9.75
C SER A 28 9.16 -2.75 9.20
N ASP A 29 8.89 -3.90 9.83
CA ASP A 29 9.49 -5.18 9.40
C ASP A 29 8.88 -5.69 8.09
N ILE A 30 7.57 -5.49 7.88
CA ILE A 30 6.86 -5.90 6.67
C ILE A 30 6.38 -4.65 5.94
N ILE A 31 7.08 -4.30 4.86
CA ILE A 31 6.79 -3.14 4.02
C ILE A 31 6.15 -3.61 2.72
N ILE A 32 4.96 -3.10 2.42
CA ILE A 32 4.04 -3.62 1.39
C ILE A 32 4.66 -3.75 -0.02
N ASP A 33 5.49 -2.78 -0.42
CA ASP A 33 6.12 -2.72 -1.75
C ASP A 33 7.21 -3.80 -1.93
N ALA A 34 7.82 -4.25 -0.84
CA ALA A 34 8.77 -5.35 -0.82
C ALA A 34 8.10 -6.71 -0.53
N SER A 35 7.17 -6.74 0.44
CA SER A 35 6.60 -7.98 0.95
C SER A 35 5.61 -8.63 0.00
N MET A 36 4.75 -7.84 -0.66
CA MET A 36 3.73 -8.39 -1.56
C MET A 36 4.35 -9.07 -2.79
N PRO A 37 5.30 -8.46 -3.52
CA PRO A 37 5.98 -9.16 -4.62
C PRO A 37 6.75 -10.40 -4.17
N ALA A 38 7.37 -10.37 -2.99
CA ALA A 38 8.08 -11.52 -2.44
C ALA A 38 7.12 -12.69 -2.18
N ALA A 39 5.96 -12.43 -1.57
CA ALA A 39 4.96 -13.46 -1.30
C ALA A 39 4.34 -14.01 -2.60
N ILE A 40 3.99 -13.14 -3.56
CA ILE A 40 3.45 -13.57 -4.87
C ILE A 40 4.44 -14.48 -5.60
N ARG A 41 5.73 -14.11 -5.63
CA ARG A 41 6.79 -14.94 -6.21
C ARG A 41 6.91 -16.28 -5.49
N ALA A 42 6.72 -16.28 -4.17
CA ALA A 42 6.79 -17.46 -3.32
C ALA A 42 5.43 -18.18 -3.24
N SER A 43 4.78 -18.35 -4.40
CA SER A 43 3.51 -19.07 -4.57
C SER A 43 2.30 -18.46 -3.83
N GLY A 44 2.34 -17.16 -3.52
CA GLY A 44 1.28 -16.48 -2.76
C GLY A 44 1.28 -16.80 -1.27
N GLN A 45 2.42 -17.27 -0.73
CA GLN A 45 2.54 -17.79 0.63
C GLN A 45 3.47 -16.94 1.51
N MET A 46 3.24 -17.00 2.82
CA MET A 46 4.13 -16.43 3.84
C MET A 46 4.56 -17.50 4.85
N TRP A 47 5.64 -17.23 5.59
CA TRP A 47 6.16 -18.15 6.60
C TRP A 47 5.29 -18.17 7.85
N GLY A 48 4.93 -19.36 8.31
CA GLY A 48 4.17 -19.59 9.55
C GLY A 48 5.07 -19.88 10.77
N PRO A 49 4.47 -20.05 11.96
CA PRO A 49 5.21 -20.34 13.20
C PRO A 49 6.00 -21.66 13.16
N ASP A 50 5.61 -22.59 12.29
CA ASP A 50 6.29 -23.87 12.08
C ASP A 50 7.49 -23.78 11.13
N GLY A 51 7.85 -22.57 10.68
CA GLY A 51 8.94 -22.35 9.74
C GLY A 51 8.65 -22.90 8.35
N LYS A 52 7.38 -23.02 7.94
CA LYS A 52 6.96 -23.43 6.59
C LYS A 52 6.12 -22.36 5.92
N GLN A 53 5.95 -22.48 4.60
CA GLN A 53 5.11 -21.58 3.83
C GLN A 53 3.64 -22.02 3.88
N HIS A 54 2.75 -21.05 4.03
CA HIS A 54 1.30 -21.24 4.06
C HIS A 54 0.58 -20.18 3.24
N ASP A 55 -0.55 -20.56 2.67
CA ASP A 55 -1.47 -19.60 2.04
C ASP A 55 -1.85 -18.52 3.05
N THR A 56 -1.89 -17.27 2.58
CA THR A 56 -2.02 -16.12 3.46
C THR A 56 -3.14 -15.20 3.01
N LYS A 57 -3.94 -14.73 3.96
CA LYS A 57 -4.84 -13.61 3.76
C LYS A 57 -4.06 -12.30 3.92
N PHE A 58 -3.70 -11.67 2.82
CA PHE A 58 -3.05 -10.36 2.83
C PHE A 58 -4.05 -9.26 3.21
N VAL A 59 -3.84 -8.63 4.37
CA VAL A 59 -4.70 -7.54 4.85
C VAL A 59 -4.07 -6.21 4.44
N ILE A 60 -4.65 -5.56 3.43
CA ILE A 60 -4.32 -4.20 3.00
C ILE A 60 -5.57 -3.36 3.26
N PRO A 61 -5.61 -2.55 4.34
CA PRO A 61 -6.85 -1.93 4.79
C PRO A 61 -7.47 -0.95 3.79
N ASP A 62 -6.63 -0.12 3.16
CA ASP A 62 -7.09 0.85 2.17
C ASP A 62 -7.21 0.24 0.76
N HIS A 63 -8.26 0.63 0.05
CA HIS A 63 -8.64 0.05 -1.23
C HIS A 63 -7.99 0.73 -2.44
N SER A 64 -7.22 1.82 -2.25
CA SER A 64 -6.64 2.57 -3.38
C SER A 64 -5.68 1.73 -4.21
N TYR A 65 -4.89 0.85 -3.56
CA TYR A 65 -3.86 0.03 -4.22
C TYR A 65 -4.02 -1.48 -4.00
N ALA A 66 -4.82 -1.92 -3.02
CA ALA A 66 -5.05 -3.34 -2.75
C ALA A 66 -5.50 -4.15 -3.99
N PRO A 67 -6.43 -3.64 -4.84
CA PRO A 67 -6.89 -4.38 -6.02
C PRO A 67 -5.78 -4.75 -7.03
N LEU A 68 -4.68 -3.99 -7.07
CA LEU A 68 -3.55 -4.26 -7.97
C LEU A 68 -2.86 -5.60 -7.64
N TYR A 69 -2.65 -5.85 -6.34
CA TYR A 69 -2.07 -7.10 -5.88
C TYR A 69 -3.03 -8.27 -6.05
N GLN A 70 -4.33 -8.04 -5.77
CA GLN A 70 -5.38 -9.05 -5.97
C GLN A 70 -5.41 -9.52 -7.43
N ALA A 71 -5.43 -8.58 -8.38
CA ALA A 71 -5.42 -8.91 -9.81
C ALA A 71 -4.17 -9.71 -10.23
N THR A 72 -3.01 -9.41 -9.63
CA THR A 72 -1.77 -10.14 -9.89
C THR A 72 -1.85 -11.58 -9.35
N ILE A 73 -2.37 -11.76 -8.13
CA ILE A 73 -2.58 -13.09 -7.52
C ILE A 73 -3.56 -13.91 -8.36
N GLU A 74 -4.70 -13.34 -8.74
CA GLU A 74 -5.70 -14.00 -9.59
C GLU A 74 -5.13 -14.42 -10.94
N ASN A 75 -4.29 -13.57 -11.55
CA ASN A 75 -3.60 -13.90 -12.80
C ASN A 75 -2.67 -15.12 -12.63
N CYS A 76 -1.88 -15.17 -11.55
CA CYS A 76 -1.01 -16.30 -11.26
C CYS A 76 -1.77 -17.58 -10.94
N ILE A 77 -2.93 -17.49 -10.27
CA ILE A 77 -3.81 -18.66 -10.04
C ILE A 77 -4.34 -19.19 -11.37
N ALA A 78 -4.76 -18.32 -12.28
CA ALA A 78 -5.34 -18.72 -13.55
C ALA A 78 -4.32 -19.22 -14.58
N ASN A 79 -3.11 -18.66 -14.59
CA ASN A 79 -2.13 -18.86 -15.67
C ASN A 79 -0.81 -19.51 -15.20
N GLY A 80 -0.64 -19.73 -13.90
CA GLY A 80 0.62 -20.18 -13.32
C GLY A 80 1.61 -19.04 -13.05
N ALA A 81 2.80 -19.40 -12.59
CA ALA A 81 3.87 -18.45 -12.32
C ALA A 81 4.37 -17.77 -13.60
N LEU A 82 4.82 -16.52 -13.48
CA LEU A 82 5.45 -15.79 -14.58
C LEU A 82 6.74 -16.52 -15.01
N ASP A 83 6.95 -16.64 -16.33
CA ASP A 83 8.17 -17.21 -16.91
C ASP A 83 9.19 -16.10 -17.21
N PRO A 84 10.30 -16.00 -16.45
CA PRO A 84 11.31 -14.97 -16.67
C PRO A 84 12.03 -15.08 -18.02
N ALA A 85 12.02 -16.25 -18.68
CA ALA A 85 12.67 -16.44 -19.97
C ALA A 85 11.88 -15.85 -21.14
N THR A 86 10.57 -15.64 -20.96
CA THR A 86 9.65 -15.23 -22.04
C THR A 86 8.80 -14.00 -21.71
N MET A 87 8.70 -13.60 -20.44
CA MET A 87 7.89 -12.45 -20.05
C MET A 87 8.36 -11.14 -20.70
N GLY A 88 7.40 -10.26 -20.98
CA GLY A 88 7.69 -8.88 -21.38
C GLY A 88 8.23 -8.03 -20.23
N THR A 89 8.32 -6.72 -20.47
CA THR A 89 8.74 -5.75 -19.44
C THR A 89 7.67 -4.68 -19.23
N VAL A 90 7.54 -4.23 -17.99
CA VAL A 90 6.62 -3.14 -17.62
C VAL A 90 7.43 -2.03 -16.95
N PRO A 91 7.85 -0.98 -17.69
CA PRO A 91 8.51 0.17 -17.11
C PRO A 91 7.50 1.10 -16.41
N ASN A 92 7.99 1.96 -15.51
CA ASN A 92 7.17 2.97 -14.82
C ASN A 92 7.67 4.40 -15.12
N VAL A 93 6.74 5.33 -15.31
CA VAL A 93 6.98 6.78 -15.32
C VAL A 93 6.14 7.36 -14.18
N GLY A 94 6.78 7.63 -13.03
CA GLY A 94 6.09 8.02 -11.80
C GLY A 94 5.97 9.53 -11.61
N LEU A 95 4.81 9.98 -11.13
CA LEU A 95 4.60 11.35 -10.66
C LEU A 95 5.06 11.47 -9.20
N MET A 96 6.18 12.18 -8.96
CA MET A 96 6.76 12.26 -7.60
C MET A 96 7.34 13.63 -7.24
N ALA A 97 7.47 14.53 -8.21
CA ALA A 97 8.13 15.81 -8.00
C ALA A 97 7.38 16.67 -6.97
N LYS A 98 8.15 17.33 -6.09
CA LYS A 98 7.64 18.22 -5.03
C LYS A 98 6.75 17.53 -3.98
N LYS A 99 7.04 16.27 -3.64
CA LYS A 99 6.26 15.46 -2.69
C LYS A 99 4.79 15.35 -3.13
N ALA A 100 4.60 14.86 -4.35
CA ALA A 100 3.27 14.69 -4.92
C ALA A 100 2.43 13.71 -4.08
N GLU A 101 1.14 14.00 -3.98
CA GLU A 101 0.12 13.09 -3.45
C GLU A 101 0.39 12.70 -1.98
N GLU A 102 0.38 11.41 -1.65
CA GLU A 102 0.55 10.90 -0.27
C GLU A 102 1.90 11.26 0.33
N TYR A 103 2.97 11.33 -0.47
CA TYR A 103 4.32 11.66 0.02
C TYR A 103 4.42 13.08 0.60
N GLY A 104 3.47 13.95 0.26
CA GLY A 104 3.36 15.30 0.81
C GLY A 104 2.42 15.42 2.01
N SER A 105 1.69 14.36 2.35
CA SER A 105 0.51 14.44 3.22
C SER A 105 0.80 14.42 4.72
N HIS A 106 2.02 14.09 5.14
CA HIS A 106 2.35 13.95 6.56
C HIS A 106 2.00 15.19 7.41
N PRO A 107 2.28 16.44 6.98
CA PRO A 107 1.91 17.62 7.74
C PRO A 107 0.40 17.91 7.75
N THR A 108 -0.36 17.23 6.89
CA THR A 108 -1.81 17.41 6.69
C THR A 108 -2.59 16.13 6.99
N THR A 109 -2.03 15.28 7.87
CA THR A 109 -2.66 14.07 8.40
C THR A 109 -2.80 14.20 9.91
N PHE A 110 -3.98 13.92 10.45
CA PHE A 110 -4.22 13.94 11.89
C PHE A 110 -5.37 13.02 12.27
N GLU A 111 -5.33 12.56 13.53
CA GLU A 111 -6.43 11.86 14.18
C GLU A 111 -7.50 12.88 14.59
N ALA A 112 -8.76 12.62 14.24
CA ALA A 112 -9.88 13.47 14.56
C ALA A 112 -10.10 13.45 16.09
N PRO A 113 -10.13 14.63 16.75
CA PRO A 113 -10.19 14.71 18.21
C PRO A 113 -11.61 14.48 18.79
N GLY A 114 -12.60 14.23 17.93
CA GLY A 114 -14.00 14.10 18.31
C GLY A 114 -14.93 14.14 17.11
N ASP A 115 -16.19 13.80 17.34
CA ASP A 115 -17.23 13.77 16.31
C ASP A 115 -17.51 15.17 15.75
N GLY A 116 -17.62 15.27 14.43
CA GLY A 116 -17.92 16.54 13.77
C GLY A 116 -17.62 16.57 12.29
N ILE A 117 -17.18 17.73 11.80
CA ILE A 117 -16.87 17.96 10.39
C ILE A 117 -15.51 18.65 10.29
N ILE A 118 -14.60 18.06 9.50
CA ILE A 118 -13.35 18.71 9.08
C ILE A 118 -13.62 19.43 7.76
N ARG A 119 -13.23 20.72 7.68
CA ARG A 119 -13.41 21.56 6.49
C ARG A 119 -12.11 22.15 6.01
N VAL A 120 -11.93 22.16 4.69
CA VAL A 120 -10.90 22.92 4.00
C VAL A 120 -11.56 24.18 3.47
N VAL A 121 -11.11 25.34 3.95
CA VAL A 121 -11.65 26.66 3.58
C VAL A 121 -10.60 27.49 2.85
N ASP A 122 -11.01 28.24 1.84
CA ASP A 122 -10.14 29.18 1.14
C ASP A 122 -9.91 30.47 1.95
N SER A 123 -9.06 31.37 1.44
CA SER A 123 -8.76 32.65 2.10
C SER A 123 -9.93 33.63 2.15
N LYS A 124 -11.02 33.35 1.43
CA LYS A 124 -12.26 34.14 1.43
C LYS A 124 -13.32 33.53 2.36
N GLY A 125 -13.01 32.42 3.04
CA GLY A 125 -13.93 31.70 3.91
C GLY A 125 -14.89 30.76 3.17
N GLN A 126 -14.70 30.53 1.86
CA GLN A 126 -15.48 29.56 1.11
C GLN A 126 -14.98 28.14 1.42
N THR A 127 -15.91 27.24 1.73
CA THR A 127 -15.59 25.81 1.92
C THR A 127 -15.28 25.18 0.55
N ILE A 128 -14.09 24.58 0.44
CA ILE A 128 -13.61 23.84 -0.74
C ILE A 128 -14.00 22.36 -0.61
N HIS A 129 -13.76 21.80 0.58
CA HIS A 129 -14.09 20.42 0.93
C HIS A 129 -14.57 20.33 2.38
N GLU A 130 -15.47 19.40 2.66
CA GLU A 130 -15.90 19.06 4.02
C GLU A 130 -16.14 17.55 4.13
N GLN A 131 -15.84 16.99 5.31
CA GLN A 131 -15.98 15.57 5.60
C GLN A 131 -16.44 15.40 7.03
N ALA A 132 -17.52 14.64 7.24
CA ALA A 132 -17.92 14.20 8.58
C ALA A 132 -16.93 13.16 9.10
N VAL A 133 -16.59 13.25 10.39
CA VAL A 133 -15.63 12.39 11.08
C VAL A 133 -16.12 12.05 12.49
N GLU A 134 -15.64 10.93 13.01
CA GLU A 134 -15.82 10.47 14.39
C GLU A 134 -14.49 10.57 15.17
N GLU A 135 -14.55 10.53 16.51
CA GLU A 135 -13.35 10.46 17.35
C GLU A 135 -12.45 9.27 16.94
N GLY A 136 -11.16 9.54 16.72
CA GLY A 136 -10.17 8.52 16.35
C GLY A 136 -10.03 8.26 14.85
N ASP A 137 -10.88 8.86 14.00
CA ASP A 137 -10.72 8.77 12.55
C ASP A 137 -9.40 9.40 12.09
N ILE A 138 -8.72 8.78 11.13
CA ILE A 138 -7.53 9.36 10.50
C ILE A 138 -7.96 10.18 9.29
N TRP A 139 -7.95 11.52 9.42
CA TRP A 139 -8.20 12.43 8.31
C TRP A 139 -6.90 12.85 7.63
N ARG A 140 -6.93 12.96 6.30
CA ARG A 140 -5.76 13.30 5.48
C ARG A 140 -6.14 14.15 4.28
N MET A 141 -5.30 15.15 3.97
CA MET A 141 -5.33 15.88 2.70
C MET A 141 -4.04 15.65 1.92
N VAL A 142 -4.19 15.44 0.61
CA VAL A 142 -3.08 15.30 -0.35
C VAL A 142 -3.08 16.45 -1.33
N MET A 143 -1.91 16.78 -1.90
CA MET A 143 -1.79 17.84 -2.90
C MET A 143 -0.82 17.44 -3.99
N VAL A 144 -1.10 17.90 -5.21
CA VAL A 144 -0.18 17.80 -6.34
C VAL A 144 -0.20 19.11 -7.11
N LYS A 145 0.96 19.55 -7.60
CA LYS A 145 1.10 20.82 -8.31
C LYS A 145 1.02 20.58 -9.82
N ASP A 146 0.50 21.57 -10.53
CA ASP A 146 0.35 21.54 -11.99
C ASP A 146 1.68 21.33 -12.73
N ALA A 147 2.75 22.04 -12.38
CA ALA A 147 4.05 21.89 -13.05
C ALA A 147 4.61 20.44 -13.00
N PRO A 148 4.63 19.74 -11.84
CA PRO A 148 4.90 18.29 -11.78
C PRO A 148 4.04 17.44 -12.71
N ILE A 149 2.75 17.73 -12.85
CA ILE A 149 1.83 16.97 -13.72
C ILE A 149 2.23 17.16 -15.19
N GLN A 150 2.49 18.40 -15.62
CA GLN A 150 2.90 18.68 -17.00
C GLN A 150 4.20 17.97 -17.37
N ASP A 151 5.20 17.99 -16.47
CA ASP A 151 6.47 17.31 -16.69
C ASP A 151 6.31 15.78 -16.73
N TRP A 152 5.49 15.22 -15.85
CA TRP A 152 5.16 13.80 -15.84
C TRP A 152 4.52 13.35 -17.16
N VAL A 153 3.52 14.08 -17.67
CA VAL A 153 2.89 13.80 -18.98
C VAL A 153 3.90 13.91 -20.12
N LYS A 154 4.72 14.95 -20.12
CA LYS A 154 5.79 15.13 -21.12
C LYS A 154 6.76 13.95 -21.12
N LEU A 155 7.17 13.47 -19.95
CA LEU A 155 8.08 12.34 -19.81
C LEU A 155 7.42 11.05 -20.31
N ALA A 156 6.15 10.82 -19.98
CA ALA A 156 5.40 9.65 -20.45
C ALA A 156 5.34 9.59 -21.98
N VAL A 157 4.97 10.70 -22.64
CA VAL A 157 4.95 10.80 -24.12
C VAL A 157 6.34 10.62 -24.72
N THR A 158 7.37 11.17 -24.07
CA THR A 158 8.76 11.04 -24.51
C THR A 158 9.22 9.59 -24.45
N ARG A 159 8.93 8.87 -23.36
CA ARG A 159 9.28 7.45 -23.20
C ARG A 159 8.55 6.59 -24.21
N ALA A 160 7.23 6.76 -24.37
CA ALA A 160 6.46 6.03 -25.38
C ALA A 160 7.02 6.23 -26.79
N ARG A 161 7.31 7.48 -27.18
CA ARG A 161 7.91 7.76 -28.51
C ARG A 161 9.29 7.12 -28.69
N ALA A 162 10.10 7.07 -27.62
CA ALA A 162 11.46 6.56 -27.70
C ALA A 162 11.53 5.03 -27.75
N THR A 163 10.55 4.32 -27.18
CA THR A 163 10.56 2.85 -27.10
C THR A 163 9.63 2.17 -28.09
N GLY A 164 8.81 2.94 -28.81
CA GLY A 164 7.70 2.40 -29.61
C GLY A 164 6.53 2.00 -28.73
#